data_AF-A0A2N3XTW7-F1
#
_entry.id   AF-A0A2N3XTW7-F1
#
_cell.length_a   1.000
_cell.length_b   1.000
_cell.length_c   1.000
_cell.angle_alpha   90.00
_cell.angle_beta   90.00
_cell.angle_gamma   90.00
#
_symmetry.space_group_name_H-M   'P 1'
#
loop_
_entity.id
_entity.type
_entity.pdbx_description
1 polymer ?
#
loop_
_entity_poly.entity_id
_entity_poly.type
_entity_poly.pdbx_seq_one_letter_code
_entity_poly.pdbx_strand_id
1 'polypeptide(L)'
;MQVRPVDERDASGEQDGAVFRVFLWSQPPVPAGVNPARIGWSNSVYELTGCDVHEAIEWASCHTPAVGLYTLYVCYVDTDGRMFMIRLAGTDPTRGDEWSG
;
A
#
# COMPACT_ATOMS: atom_id res chain seq x y z
N MET A 1 -2.24 17.55 7.93
CA MET A 1 -3.46 17.51 7.08
C MET A 1 -3.78 18.94 6.67
N GLN A 2 -3.94 19.19 5.37
CA GLN A 2 -4.35 20.49 4.82
C GLN A 2 -5.72 20.29 4.17
N VAL A 3 -6.64 21.23 4.37
CA VAL A 3 -8.03 21.12 3.88
C VAL A 3 -8.39 22.37 3.11
N ARG A 4 -8.95 22.21 1.91
CA ARG A 4 -9.48 23.30 1.08
C ARG A 4 -10.82 22.88 0.46
N PRO A 5 -11.77 23.81 0.26
CA PRO A 5 -12.93 23.53 -0.58
C PRO A 5 -12.50 23.29 -2.02
N VAL A 6 -13.23 22.43 -2.72
CA VAL A 6 -13.05 22.10 -4.13
C VAL A 6 -14.38 22.28 -4.86
N ASP A 7 -14.33 22.64 -6.14
CA ASP A 7 -15.51 22.64 -7.00
C ASP A 7 -15.71 21.22 -7.51
N GLU A 8 -16.87 20.61 -7.30
CA GLU A 8 -17.15 19.23 -7.75
C GLU A 8 -16.97 19.03 -9.26
N ARG A 9 -17.00 20.13 -10.04
CA ARG A 9 -16.81 20.14 -11.49
C ARG A 9 -15.34 20.17 -11.90
N ASP A 10 -14.39 20.15 -10.96
CA ASP A 10 -12.96 20.12 -11.25
C ASP A 10 -12.48 18.76 -11.78
N ALA A 11 -13.24 17.69 -11.51
CA ALA A 11 -13.02 16.36 -12.06
C ALA A 11 -13.65 16.19 -13.44
N SER A 12 -12.89 15.66 -14.40
CA SER A 12 -13.35 15.36 -15.76
C SER A 12 -13.96 13.96 -15.92
N GLY A 13 -13.92 13.13 -14.88
CA GLY A 13 -14.45 11.77 -14.89
C GLY A 13 -14.22 11.03 -13.57
N GLU A 14 -14.84 9.87 -13.46
CA GLU A 14 -14.76 8.96 -12.31
C GLU A 14 -14.40 7.55 -12.82
N GLN A 15 -13.66 6.79 -12.00
CA GLN A 15 -13.32 5.40 -12.28
C GLN A 15 -13.89 4.49 -11.20
N ASP A 16 -15.01 3.82 -11.52
CA ASP A 16 -15.75 2.96 -10.59
C ASP A 16 -15.05 1.62 -10.28
N GLY A 17 -14.09 1.22 -11.12
CA GLY A 17 -13.36 -0.04 -11.02
C GLY A 17 -11.95 0.14 -10.47
N ALA A 18 -11.82 0.59 -9.23
CA ALA A 18 -10.51 0.69 -8.59
C ALA A 18 -9.88 -0.71 -8.44
N VAL A 19 -8.61 -0.81 -8.83
CA VAL A 19 -7.78 -1.99 -8.59
C VAL A 19 -6.80 -1.63 -7.49
N PHE A 20 -6.78 -2.40 -6.41
CA PHE A 20 -5.83 -2.21 -5.33
C PHE A 20 -4.72 -3.24 -5.37
N ARG A 21 -3.53 -2.85 -4.92
CA ARG A 21 -2.40 -3.76 -4.70
C ARG A 21 -1.94 -3.71 -3.26
N VAL A 22 -1.96 -4.87 -2.61
CA VAL A 22 -1.55 -5.03 -1.21
C VAL A 22 -0.27 -5.81 -1.13
N PHE A 23 0.69 -5.27 -0.40
CA PHE A 23 1.92 -5.96 -0.01
C PHE A 23 1.78 -6.30 1.47
N LEU A 24 1.81 -7.59 1.81
CA LEU A 24 1.86 -8.07 3.18
C LEU A 24 3.30 -8.42 3.53
N TRP A 25 3.92 -7.57 4.33
CA TRP A 25 5.31 -7.67 4.73
C TRP A 25 5.48 -8.53 5.97
N SER A 26 6.54 -9.33 5.99
CA SER A 26 6.94 -10.10 7.16
C SER A 26 8.45 -10.24 7.23
N GLN A 27 8.94 -10.51 8.43
CA GLN A 27 10.29 -11.00 8.65
C GLN A 27 10.20 -12.47 9.09
N PRO A 28 11.12 -13.34 8.63
CA PRO A 28 11.22 -14.68 9.17
C PRO A 28 11.59 -14.65 10.67
N PRO A 29 11.32 -15.73 11.42
CA PRO A 29 11.76 -15.85 12.80
C PRO A 29 13.27 -15.59 12.93
N VAL A 30 13.64 -14.74 13.88
CA VAL A 30 15.03 -14.34 14.11
C VAL A 30 15.77 -15.47 14.83
N PRO A 31 16.83 -16.06 14.26
CA PRO A 31 17.64 -17.04 14.96
C PRO A 31 18.29 -16.44 16.22
N ALA A 32 18.52 -17.26 17.24
CA ALA A 32 19.14 -16.81 18.47
C ALA A 32 20.52 -16.16 18.20
N GLY A 33 20.75 -14.98 18.77
CA GLY A 33 21.99 -14.22 18.60
C GLY A 33 22.08 -13.35 17.34
N VAL A 34 21.05 -13.35 16.48
CA VAL A 34 20.98 -12.46 15.31
C VAL A 34 20.22 -11.18 15.68
N ASN A 35 20.76 -10.02 15.29
CA ASN A 35 20.05 -8.75 15.44
C ASN A 35 18.83 -8.72 14.49
N PRO A 36 17.59 -8.54 14.99
CA PRO A 36 16.37 -8.46 14.16
C PRO A 36 16.43 -7.40 13.06
N ALA A 37 17.15 -6.29 13.28
CA ALA A 37 17.32 -5.23 12.28
C ALA A 37 18.13 -5.65 11.05
N ARG A 38 18.84 -6.79 11.12
CA ARG A 38 19.60 -7.36 9.99
C ARG A 38 18.81 -8.41 9.21
N ILE A 39 17.58 -8.70 9.64
CA ILE A 39 16.70 -9.63 8.94
C ILE A 39 15.97 -8.89 7.82
N GLY A 40 16.14 -9.36 6.59
CA GLY A 40 15.47 -8.79 5.43
C GLY A 40 13.95 -8.97 5.52
N TRP A 41 13.22 -8.00 5.01
CA TRP A 41 11.78 -8.08 4.80
C TRP A 41 11.47 -8.90 3.54
N SER A 42 10.43 -9.73 3.62
CA SER A 42 9.79 -10.35 2.45
C SER A 42 8.33 -9.91 2.37
N ASN A 43 7.71 -10.10 1.21
CA ASN A 43 6.28 -9.84 1.05
C ASN A 43 5.56 -10.94 0.26
N SER A 44 4.25 -10.99 0.49
CA SER A 44 3.27 -11.58 -0.43
C SER A 44 2.43 -10.45 -1.04
N VAL A 45 2.16 -10.54 -2.34
CA VAL A 45 1.48 -9.46 -3.09
C VAL A 45 0.14 -9.94 -3.60
N TYR A 46 -0.89 -9.13 -3.39
CA TYR A 46 -2.27 -9.42 -3.77
C TYR A 46 -2.86 -8.27 -4.56
N GLU A 47 -3.72 -8.61 -5.51
CA GLU A 47 -4.58 -7.65 -6.21
C GLU A 47 -6.00 -7.79 -5.70
N LEU A 48 -6.63 -6.67 -5.34
CA LEU A 48 -8.02 -6.62 -4.89
C LEU A 48 -8.83 -5.81 -5.90
N THR A 49 -9.98 -6.34 -6.28
CA THR A 49 -10.93 -5.72 -7.22
C THR A 49 -12.35 -5.90 -6.71
N GLY A 50 -13.28 -5.06 -7.19
CA GLY A 50 -14.68 -5.15 -6.80
C GLY A 50 -14.96 -4.84 -5.33
N CYS A 51 -14.09 -4.05 -4.70
CA CYS A 51 -14.21 -3.57 -3.33
C CYS A 51 -13.92 -2.07 -3.27
N ASP A 52 -14.36 -1.40 -2.22
CA ASP A 52 -13.97 -0.02 -1.94
C ASP A 52 -12.67 0.07 -1.12
N VAL A 53 -12.22 1.30 -0.86
CA VAL A 53 -10.98 1.55 -0.11
C VAL A 53 -11.06 1.06 1.34
N HIS A 54 -12.22 1.10 1.98
CA HIS A 54 -12.40 0.67 3.36
C HIS A 54 -12.34 -0.85 3.45
N GLU A 55 -13.02 -1.54 2.54
CA GLU A 55 -12.94 -3.01 2.43
C GLU A 55 -11.51 -3.47 2.11
N ALA A 56 -10.79 -2.77 1.23
CA ALA A 56 -9.38 -3.07 0.93
C ALA A 56 -8.46 -2.89 2.16
N ILE A 57 -8.68 -1.84 2.96
CA ILE A 57 -7.93 -1.60 4.21
C ILE A 57 -8.24 -2.67 5.25
N GLU A 58 -9.51 -3.02 5.43
CA GLU A 58 -9.93 -4.08 6.35
C GLU A 58 -9.32 -5.41 5.94
N TRP A 59 -9.41 -5.79 4.67
CA TRP A 59 -8.81 -7.00 4.14
C TRP A 59 -7.30 -7.03 4.42
N ALA A 60 -6.58 -5.96 4.10
CA ALA A 60 -5.13 -5.88 4.33
C ALA A 60 -4.79 -6.04 5.82
N SER A 61 -5.55 -5.38 6.69
CA SER A 61 -5.34 -5.44 8.15
C SER A 61 -5.59 -6.85 8.70
N CYS A 62 -6.66 -7.53 8.26
CA CYS A 62 -7.00 -8.88 8.69
C CYS A 62 -6.02 -9.96 8.21
N HIS A 63 -5.37 -9.74 7.07
CA HIS A 63 -4.45 -10.72 6.48
C HIS A 63 -2.98 -10.43 6.80
N THR A 64 -2.67 -9.28 7.40
CA THR A 64 -1.32 -8.97 7.86
C THR A 64 -0.90 -9.93 8.98
N PRO A 65 0.28 -10.56 8.89
CA PRO A 65 0.78 -11.42 9.97
C PRO A 65 0.86 -10.67 11.31
N ALA A 66 0.75 -11.39 12.43
CA ALA A 66 0.72 -10.78 13.76
C ALA A 66 1.92 -9.85 14.08
N VAL A 67 3.08 -10.08 13.44
CA VAL A 67 4.30 -9.25 13.54
C VAL A 67 4.71 -8.73 12.16
N GLY A 68 3.73 -8.50 11.30
CA GLY A 68 3.90 -8.00 9.93
C GLY A 68 3.48 -6.55 9.77
N LEU A 69 3.70 -6.03 8.56
CA LEU A 69 3.20 -4.74 8.11
C LEU A 69 2.43 -4.95 6.80
N TYR A 70 1.64 -3.98 6.39
CA TYR A 70 1.14 -3.95 5.02
C TYR A 70 1.43 -2.60 4.35
N THR A 71 1.44 -2.61 3.02
CA THR A 71 1.31 -1.42 2.19
C THR A 71 0.18 -1.62 1.21
N LEU A 72 -0.75 -0.66 1.16
CA LEU A 72 -1.88 -0.64 0.24
C LEU A 72 -1.68 0.46 -0.79
N TYR A 73 -1.83 0.10 -2.07
CA TYR A 73 -1.83 1.01 -3.19
C TYR A 73 -3.15 0.93 -3.95
N VAL A 74 -3.59 2.04 -4.54
CA VAL A 74 -4.49 2.01 -5.70
C VAL A 74 -3.65 2.04 -6.97
N CYS A 75 -4.00 1.18 -7.91
CA CYS A 75 -3.39 1.10 -9.24
C CYS A 75 -4.19 1.98 -10.19
N TYR A 76 -3.49 2.82 -10.96
CA TYR A 76 -4.10 3.56 -12.07
C TYR A 76 -3.22 3.44 -13.30
N VAL A 77 -3.83 3.42 -14.48
CA VAL A 77 -3.13 3.44 -15.76
C VAL A 77 -3.31 4.85 -16.34
N ASP A 78 -2.21 5.53 -16.67
CA ASP A 78 -2.28 6.86 -17.28
C ASP A 78 -2.75 6.80 -18.75
N THR A 79 -2.88 7.97 -19.38
CA THR A 79 -3.29 8.09 -20.79
C THR A 79 -2.29 7.47 -21.77
N ASP A 80 -1.04 7.28 -21.36
CA ASP A 80 0.03 6.65 -22.15
C ASP A 80 0.09 5.12 -21.92
N GLY A 81 -0.83 4.56 -21.13
CA GLY A 81 -0.87 3.13 -20.81
C GLY A 81 0.12 2.69 -19.72
N ARG A 82 0.73 3.63 -18.99
CA ARG A 82 1.69 3.33 -17.92
C ARG A 82 0.96 3.06 -16.62
N MET A 83 1.30 1.96 -15.96
CA MET A 83 0.76 1.60 -14.65
C MET A 83 1.51 2.35 -13.54
N PHE A 84 0.74 3.01 -12.69
CA PHE A 84 1.20 3.68 -11.47
C PHE A 84 0.49 3.10 -10.25
N MET A 85 1.15 3.23 -9.10
CA MET A 85 0.62 2.83 -7.81
C MET A 85 0.69 4.01 -6.85
N ILE A 86 -0.46 4.46 -6.35
CA ILE A 86 -0.56 5.53 -5.35
C ILE A 86 -0.76 4.88 -3.99
N ARG A 87 0.16 5.13 -3.04
CA ARG A 87 0.07 4.57 -1.69
C ARG A 87 -1.11 5.21 -0.95
N LEU A 88 -2.05 4.38 -0.52
CA LEU A 88 -3.21 4.80 0.27
C LEU A 88 -2.96 4.64 1.77
N ALA A 89 -2.33 3.53 2.17
CA ALA A 89 -2.14 3.20 3.58
C ALA A 89 -0.91 2.30 3.81
N GLY A 90 -0.47 2.26 5.06
CA GLY A 90 0.60 1.37 5.51
C GLY A 90 2.01 1.88 5.25
N THR A 91 2.98 1.03 5.55
CA THR A 91 4.41 1.35 5.52
C THR A 91 5.14 0.32 4.69
N ASP A 92 5.93 0.79 3.73
CA ASP A 92 6.90 -0.04 3.02
C ASP A 92 8.21 -0.06 3.82
N PRO A 93 8.58 -1.19 4.46
CA PRO A 93 9.75 -1.26 5.31
C PRO A 93 11.07 -1.36 4.53
N THR A 94 11.01 -1.49 3.20
CA THR A 94 12.19 -1.54 2.31
C THR A 94 12.54 -0.18 1.74
N ARG A 95 11.59 0.76 1.82
CA ARG A 95 11.82 2.14 1.45
C ARG A 95 12.62 2.79 2.58
N GLY A 96 13.90 3.02 2.34
CA GLY A 96 14.74 3.78 3.28
C GLY A 96 14.14 5.16 3.56
N ASP A 97 14.58 5.82 4.63
CA ASP A 97 14.24 7.22 4.96
C ASP A 97 14.81 8.20 3.91
N GLU A 98 14.49 8.00 2.64
CA GLU A 98 14.61 9.02 1.61
C GLU A 98 13.40 9.91 1.79
N TRP A 99 13.55 10.92 2.65
CA TRP A 99 13.03 12.30 2.52
C TRP A 99 13.61 13.12 3.69
N SER A 100 14.86 13.54 3.50
CA SER A 100 15.46 14.71 4.15
C SER A 100 16.03 15.57 3.03
N GLY A 101 15.22 16.50 2.52
CA GLY A 101 15.58 17.42 1.45
C GLY A 101 14.54 18.52 1.34
#